data_AF-G8S5Q7-F1
#
_entry.id   AF-G8S5Q7-F1
#
_cell.length_a   1.000
_cell.length_b   1.000
_cell.length_c   1.000
_cell.angle_alpha   90.00
_cell.angle_beta   90.00
_cell.angle_gamma   90.00
#
_symmetry.space_group_name_H-M   'P 1'
#
loop_
_entity.id
_entity.type
_entity.pdbx_description
1 polymer ?
#
loop_
_entity_poly.entity_id
_entity_poly.type
_entity_poly.pdbx_seq_one_letter_code
_entity_poly.pdbx_strand_id
1 'polypeptide(L)'
;MRVFLAEGVRETCVALRAPAATVPCDHLEMGSLVLLRPRPGVYGQLRLAFEPPRSASWRMLGRSPGEYRFVVHQGDRAALHRSIEAAVRTLRRWPILSGHVGLADPSPRLARTLWDLSGLLIERDRVRRTRDRLTDVDPAVPPDTPLRAELADRAAQARLRLRHLGVQARDQLTHLTRLAAETDAFVRHEQASAAARAALRASDYLLSPAAPAPPDDEALDLADHTSAVLRAYRELTA
;
A
#
# COMPACT_ATOMS: atom_id res chain seq x y z
N MET A 1 -11.44 -12.58 -3.33
CA MET A 1 -10.06 -12.81 -2.85
C MET A 1 -10.15 -13.19 -1.38
N ARG A 2 -9.93 -14.46 -1.01
CA ARG A 2 -10.06 -14.94 0.38
C ARG A 2 -8.84 -14.48 1.19
N VAL A 3 -9.08 -14.01 2.40
CA VAL A 3 -8.03 -13.59 3.34
C VAL A 3 -7.69 -14.78 4.22
N PHE A 4 -6.43 -15.20 4.21
CA PHE A 4 -5.87 -16.12 5.19
C PHE A 4 -5.15 -15.29 6.26
N LEU A 5 -5.72 -15.23 7.46
CA LEU A 5 -4.98 -14.80 8.64
C LEU A 5 -4.13 -16.01 9.06
N ALA A 6 -2.85 -16.01 8.69
CA ALA A 6 -1.92 -16.99 9.22
C ALA A 6 -1.78 -16.76 10.74
N GLU A 7 -1.97 -17.83 11.52
CA GLU A 7 -1.61 -17.82 12.95
C GLU A 7 -0.16 -17.36 13.11
N GLY A 8 0.07 -16.41 14.03
CA GLY A 8 1.40 -15.89 14.34
C GLY A 8 1.76 -14.51 13.79
N VAL A 9 0.89 -13.83 13.05
CA VAL A 9 1.20 -12.49 12.52
C VAL A 9 0.91 -11.39 13.55
N ARG A 10 1.97 -10.76 14.07
CA ARG A 10 1.90 -9.80 15.19
C ARG A 10 1.65 -8.34 14.86
N GLU A 11 1.40 -7.93 13.62
CA GLU A 11 0.94 -6.56 13.32
C GLU A 11 0.46 -6.37 11.89
N THR A 12 -0.63 -5.60 11.68
CA THR A 12 -1.19 -5.37 10.35
C THR A 12 -1.96 -4.05 10.27
N CYS A 13 -1.67 -3.23 9.25
CA CYS A 13 -2.54 -2.13 8.84
C CYS A 13 -3.61 -2.71 7.90
N VAL A 14 -4.77 -3.10 8.43
CA VAL A 14 -5.82 -3.76 7.65
C VAL A 14 -6.85 -2.74 7.18
N ALA A 15 -7.02 -2.56 5.86
CA ALA A 15 -8.07 -1.72 5.29
C ALA A 15 -9.37 -2.49 5.02
N LEU A 16 -10.16 -2.74 6.07
CA LEU A 16 -11.38 -3.54 5.97
C LEU A 16 -12.54 -2.74 5.36
N ARG A 17 -13.29 -3.35 4.44
CA ARG A 17 -14.61 -2.86 3.98
C ARG A 17 -15.72 -3.52 4.80
N ALA A 18 -16.22 -2.89 5.86
CA ALA A 18 -17.24 -3.50 6.72
C ALA A 18 -18.62 -3.62 6.02
N PRO A 19 -19.32 -4.78 6.11
CA PRO A 19 -20.74 -4.87 5.83
C PRO A 19 -21.55 -4.27 6.99
N ALA A 20 -22.58 -3.48 6.65
CA ALA A 20 -23.37 -2.65 7.58
C ALA A 20 -23.99 -3.43 8.77
N ALA A 21 -24.20 -4.73 8.66
CA ALA A 21 -24.93 -5.54 9.64
C ALA A 21 -24.10 -6.01 10.86
N THR A 22 -22.80 -5.70 10.94
CA THR A 22 -21.89 -6.42 11.86
C THR A 22 -21.15 -5.53 12.86
N VAL A 23 -21.40 -4.23 12.86
CA VAL A 23 -20.68 -3.30 13.73
C VAL A 23 -21.64 -2.52 14.63
N PRO A 24 -21.47 -2.55 15.96
CA PRO A 24 -22.28 -1.79 16.92
C PRO A 24 -21.75 -0.36 16.99
N CYS A 25 -21.68 0.30 15.84
CA CYS A 25 -21.44 1.72 15.73
C CYS A 25 -22.53 2.23 14.80
N ASP A 26 -23.43 3.04 15.34
CA ASP A 26 -24.59 3.64 14.67
C ASP A 26 -24.20 4.54 13.47
N HIS A 27 -22.92 4.55 13.09
CA HIS A 27 -22.29 5.44 12.10
C HIS A 27 -21.48 4.69 11.04
N LEU A 28 -21.48 3.35 11.05
CA LEU A 28 -20.77 2.57 10.03
C LEU A 28 -21.66 2.27 8.84
N GLU A 29 -21.61 3.17 7.87
CA GLU A 29 -22.21 2.93 6.56
C GLU A 29 -21.46 1.82 5.82
N MET A 30 -22.21 1.08 4.99
CA MET A 30 -21.67 0.10 4.06
C MET A 30 -20.54 0.73 3.22
N GLY A 31 -19.38 0.08 3.20
CA GLY A 31 -18.21 0.55 2.44
C GLY A 31 -17.25 1.45 3.20
N SER A 32 -17.43 1.68 4.50
CA SER A 32 -16.43 2.36 5.35
C SER A 32 -15.07 1.65 5.29
N LEU A 33 -14.00 2.44 5.20
CA LEU A 33 -12.63 1.94 5.29
C LEU A 33 -12.13 2.08 6.73
N VAL A 34 -11.69 0.98 7.31
CA VAL A 34 -11.09 0.92 8.64
C VAL A 34 -9.58 0.92 8.49
N LEU A 35 -8.85 1.77 9.20
CA LEU A 35 -7.38 1.66 9.31
C LEU A 35 -6.99 1.37 10.75
N LEU A 36 -5.90 0.61 10.91
CA LEU A 36 -5.33 0.25 12.21
C LEU A 36 -4.06 1.04 12.48
N ARG A 37 -3.86 1.46 13.73
CA ARG A 37 -2.67 2.23 14.11
C ARG A 37 -1.40 1.37 13.96
N PRO A 38 -0.37 1.82 13.22
CA PRO A 38 0.92 1.15 13.21
C PRO A 38 1.62 1.30 14.57
N ARG A 39 2.26 0.25 15.10
CA ARG A 39 3.04 0.33 16.34
C ARG A 39 4.54 0.44 16.04
N PRO A 40 5.31 1.15 16.89
CA PRO A 40 6.76 1.19 16.79
C PRO A 40 7.39 -0.08 17.41
N GLY A 41 8.51 -0.54 16.84
CA GLY A 41 9.32 -1.65 17.40
C GLY A 41 8.88 -3.06 17.03
N VAL A 42 7.82 -3.19 16.24
CA VAL A 42 7.34 -4.46 15.68
C VAL A 42 7.26 -4.26 14.17
N TYR A 43 7.84 -5.17 13.39
CA TYR A 43 7.95 -5.03 11.94
C TYR A 43 6.54 -5.05 11.30
N GLY A 44 5.98 -3.85 11.09
CA GLY A 44 4.65 -3.69 10.53
C GLY A 44 4.64 -4.00 9.03
N GLN A 45 4.14 -5.17 8.65
CA GLN A 45 3.75 -5.43 7.27
C GLN A 45 2.43 -4.71 6.98
N LEU A 46 2.42 -3.85 5.96
CA LEU A 46 1.18 -3.36 5.38
C LEU A 46 0.49 -4.52 4.66
N ARG A 47 -0.43 -5.25 5.32
CA ARG A 47 -1.27 -6.25 4.63
C ARG A 47 -2.68 -5.72 4.46
N LEU A 48 -3.10 -5.61 3.21
CA LEU A 48 -4.41 -5.09 2.85
C LEU A 48 -5.41 -6.22 2.68
N ALA A 49 -6.36 -6.29 3.61
CA ALA A 49 -7.52 -7.16 3.51
C ALA A 49 -8.74 -6.32 3.16
N PHE A 50 -9.28 -6.49 1.94
CA PHE A 50 -10.39 -5.67 1.44
C PHE A 50 -11.77 -6.12 1.93
N GLU A 51 -11.88 -7.28 2.57
CA GLU A 51 -13.15 -7.80 3.10
C GLU A 51 -12.93 -8.41 4.50
N PRO A 52 -13.57 -7.88 5.55
CA PRO A 52 -13.66 -8.58 6.81
C PRO A 52 -14.58 -9.80 6.65
N PRO A 53 -14.33 -10.91 7.36
CA PRO A 53 -15.34 -11.95 7.49
C PRO A 53 -16.61 -11.35 8.09
N ARG A 54 -17.78 -11.86 7.67
CA ARG A 54 -19.11 -11.40 8.13
C ARG A 54 -19.33 -11.50 9.66
N SER A 55 -18.36 -12.00 10.41
CA SER A 55 -18.36 -12.17 11.86
C SER A 55 -17.28 -11.36 12.59
N ALA A 56 -16.52 -10.50 11.89
CA ALA A 56 -15.45 -9.71 12.49
C ALA A 56 -16.02 -8.62 13.42
N SER A 57 -16.12 -8.92 14.72
CA SER A 57 -16.25 -7.88 15.73
C SER A 57 -14.87 -7.29 16.04
N TRP A 58 -14.81 -6.01 16.42
CA TRP A 58 -13.56 -5.34 16.85
C TRP A 58 -12.87 -6.06 18.03
N ARG A 59 -13.63 -6.87 18.80
CA ARG A 59 -13.08 -7.76 19.84
C ARG A 59 -12.18 -8.86 19.27
N MET A 60 -12.37 -9.30 18.03
CA MET A 60 -11.50 -10.30 17.39
C MET A 60 -10.08 -9.78 17.13
N LEU A 61 -9.89 -8.47 17.03
CA LEU A 61 -8.58 -7.88 16.73
C LEU A 61 -7.79 -7.52 18.00
N GLY A 62 -8.37 -7.69 19.19
CA GLY A 62 -7.70 -7.47 20.48
C GLY A 62 -7.15 -6.05 20.67
N ARG A 63 -7.74 -5.05 20.00
CA ARG A 63 -7.24 -3.67 19.96
C ARG A 63 -8.22 -2.70 20.57
N SER A 64 -7.71 -1.62 21.15
CA SER A 64 -8.52 -0.56 21.75
C SER A 64 -9.22 0.28 20.67
N PRO A 65 -10.41 0.84 20.92
CA PRO A 65 -11.14 1.66 19.93
C PRO A 65 -10.32 2.81 19.33
N GLY A 66 -9.39 3.40 20.09
CA GLY A 66 -8.50 4.48 19.63
C GLY A 66 -7.41 4.04 18.65
N GLU A 67 -7.24 2.73 18.43
CA GLU A 67 -6.34 2.17 17.41
C GLU A 67 -7.02 2.04 16.04
N TYR A 68 -8.29 2.44 15.91
CA TYR A 68 -9.05 2.39 14.67
C TYR A 68 -9.38 3.77 14.14
N ARG A 69 -9.39 3.90 12.81
CA ARG A 69 -9.83 5.10 12.09
C ARG A 69 -10.87 4.72 11.05
N PHE A 70 -12.00 5.43 11.05
CA PHE A 70 -13.13 5.18 10.16
C PHE A 70 -13.33 6.36 9.22
N VAL A 71 -13.15 6.13 7.92
CA VAL A 71 -13.48 7.14 6.89
C VAL A 71 -14.84 6.81 6.30
N VAL A 72 -15.82 7.68 6.56
CA VAL A 72 -17.23 7.45 6.22
C VAL A 72 -17.61 8.17 4.93
N HIS A 73 -17.27 9.46 4.81
CA HIS A 73 -17.68 10.28 3.67
C HIS A 73 -17.16 9.72 2.32
N GLN A 74 -18.05 9.57 1.33
CA GLN A 74 -17.77 8.86 0.08
C GLN A 74 -16.53 9.39 -0.69
N GLY A 75 -16.41 10.71 -0.83
CA GLY A 75 -15.26 11.31 -1.52
C GLY A 75 -13.93 11.08 -0.78
N ASP A 76 -13.99 11.02 0.56
CA ASP A 76 -12.84 10.72 1.41
C ASP A 76 -12.43 9.24 1.30
N ARG A 77 -13.42 8.33 1.24
CA ARG A 77 -13.21 6.89 1.03
C ARG A 77 -12.49 6.62 -0.29
N ALA A 78 -12.94 7.24 -1.38
CA ALA A 78 -12.30 7.08 -2.68
C ALA A 78 -10.84 7.58 -2.68
N ALA A 79 -10.57 8.70 -2.02
CA ALA A 79 -9.20 9.23 -1.90
C ALA A 79 -8.29 8.30 -1.08
N LEU A 80 -8.79 7.79 0.04
CA LEU A 80 -8.05 6.84 0.86
C LEU A 80 -7.77 5.53 0.11
N HIS A 81 -8.78 5.02 -0.61
CA HIS A 81 -8.63 3.82 -1.43
C HIS A 81 -7.52 3.96 -2.48
N ARG A 82 -7.51 5.05 -3.25
CA ARG A 82 -6.44 5.32 -4.23
C ARG A 82 -5.06 5.41 -3.58
N SER A 83 -4.99 6.00 -2.39
CA SER A 83 -3.73 6.11 -1.62
C SER A 83 -3.21 4.74 -1.18
N ILE A 84 -4.12 3.87 -0.74
CA ILE A 84 -3.85 2.49 -0.39
C ILE A 84 -3.33 1.72 -1.61
N GLU A 85 -3.99 1.82 -2.77
CA GLU A 85 -3.56 1.17 -4.00
C GLU A 85 -2.17 1.66 -4.47
N ALA A 86 -1.88 2.95 -4.32
CA ALA A 86 -0.56 3.50 -4.60
C ALA A 86 0.52 2.92 -3.68
N ALA A 87 0.26 2.83 -2.36
CA ALA A 87 1.17 2.21 -1.41
C ALA A 87 1.40 0.72 -1.73
N VAL A 88 0.35 -0.04 -2.09
CA VAL A 88 0.47 -1.46 -2.50
C VAL A 88 1.37 -1.61 -3.71
N ARG A 89 1.14 -0.80 -4.74
CA ARG A 89 1.95 -0.86 -5.96
C ARG A 89 3.41 -0.61 -5.64
N THR A 90 3.69 0.41 -4.83
CA THR A 90 5.04 0.71 -4.34
C THR A 90 5.66 -0.51 -3.66
N LEU A 91 4.96 -1.14 -2.72
CA LEU A 91 5.45 -2.31 -1.99
C LEU A 91 5.67 -3.54 -2.88
N ARG A 92 4.79 -3.79 -3.86
CA ARG A 92 4.94 -4.92 -4.80
C ARG A 92 6.18 -4.79 -5.67
N ARG A 93 6.58 -3.56 -5.98
CA ARG A 93 7.78 -3.26 -6.78
C ARG A 93 9.04 -3.13 -5.93
N TRP A 94 8.90 -2.94 -4.62
CA TRP A 94 10.01 -2.66 -3.72
C TRP A 94 11.15 -3.67 -3.76
N PRO A 95 10.93 -5.01 -3.85
CA PRO A 95 12.04 -5.96 -3.92
C PRO A 95 13.00 -5.68 -5.09
N ILE A 96 12.48 -5.26 -6.24
CA ILE A 96 13.29 -4.90 -7.42
C ILE A 96 14.09 -3.62 -7.15
N LEU A 97 13.45 -2.60 -6.57
CA LEU A 97 14.09 -1.35 -6.20
C LEU A 97 15.16 -1.54 -5.12
N SER A 98 14.90 -2.34 -4.10
CA SER A 98 15.77 -2.50 -2.94
C SER A 98 17.18 -2.97 -3.29
N GLY A 99 17.32 -3.75 -4.37
CA GLY A 99 18.62 -4.16 -4.90
C GLY A 99 19.43 -3.03 -5.55
N HIS A 100 18.80 -1.89 -5.86
CA HIS A 100 19.42 -0.76 -6.57
C HIS A 100 19.62 0.48 -5.70
N VAL A 101 18.68 0.78 -4.80
CA VAL A 101 18.67 2.07 -4.08
C VAL A 101 19.27 1.99 -2.67
N GLY A 102 19.58 0.79 -2.16
CA GLY A 102 20.14 0.61 -0.81
C GLY A 102 19.24 1.15 0.32
N LEU A 103 17.94 1.31 0.04
CA LEU A 103 16.98 1.90 0.97
C LEU A 103 16.33 0.81 1.85
N ALA A 104 16.04 1.19 3.10
CA ALA A 104 15.29 0.36 4.04
C ALA A 104 13.84 0.12 3.57
N ASP A 105 13.19 -0.92 4.11
CA ASP A 105 11.79 -1.25 3.85
C ASP A 105 10.86 -0.01 4.02
N PRO A 106 10.13 0.42 2.99
CA PRO A 106 9.27 1.60 3.04
C PRO A 106 7.94 1.31 3.76
N SER A 107 7.64 0.05 4.09
CA SER A 107 6.37 -0.36 4.71
C SER A 107 6.00 0.47 5.94
N PRO A 108 6.89 0.72 6.93
CA PRO A 108 6.54 1.51 8.11
C PRO A 108 6.21 2.96 7.77
N ARG A 109 6.94 3.55 6.82
CA ARG A 109 6.72 4.93 6.39
C ARG A 109 5.42 5.07 5.61
N LEU A 110 5.14 4.16 4.68
CA LEU A 110 3.88 4.12 3.94
C LEU A 110 2.68 3.91 4.87
N ALA A 111 2.78 3.00 5.84
CA ALA A 111 1.73 2.76 6.82
C ALA A 111 1.46 4.01 7.68
N ARG A 112 2.51 4.72 8.11
CA ARG A 112 2.37 5.98 8.84
C ARG A 112 1.71 7.06 7.99
N THR A 113 2.14 7.24 6.74
CA THR A 113 1.52 8.23 5.83
C THR A 113 0.04 7.92 5.59
N LEU A 114 -0.34 6.66 5.39
CA LEU A 114 -1.75 6.26 5.24
C LEU A 114 -2.54 6.50 6.53
N TRP A 115 -1.94 6.24 7.68
CA TRP A 115 -2.54 6.56 8.97
C TRP A 115 -2.79 8.07 9.08
N ASP A 116 -1.78 8.90 8.83
CA ASP A 116 -1.89 10.36 8.92
C ASP A 116 -2.95 10.91 7.96
N LEU A 117 -2.97 10.43 6.72
CA LEU A 117 -4.01 10.76 5.74
C LEU A 117 -5.41 10.45 6.28
N SER A 118 -5.62 9.24 6.82
CA SER A 118 -6.93 8.91 7.41
C SER A 118 -7.32 9.82 8.57
N GLY A 119 -6.35 10.30 9.35
CA GLY A 119 -6.57 11.30 10.39
C GLY A 119 -7.07 12.62 9.81
N LEU A 120 -6.45 13.11 8.74
CA LEU A 120 -6.88 14.32 8.03
C LEU A 120 -8.30 14.17 7.47
N LEU A 121 -8.63 13.02 6.88
CA LEU A 121 -9.94 12.76 6.30
C LEU A 121 -11.05 12.66 7.36
N ILE A 122 -10.75 12.07 8.52
CA ILE A 122 -11.68 12.02 9.67
C ILE A 122 -11.93 13.42 10.22
N GLU A 123 -10.87 14.20 10.42
CA GLU A 123 -11.01 15.58 10.89
C GLU A 123 -11.80 16.42 9.88
N ARG A 124 -11.59 16.22 8.58
CA ARG A 124 -12.37 16.86 7.52
C ARG A 124 -13.85 16.51 7.60
N ASP A 125 -14.18 15.25 7.85
CA ASP A 125 -15.58 14.83 8.03
C ASP A 125 -16.21 15.45 9.28
N ARG A 126 -15.47 15.50 10.39
CA ARG A 126 -15.92 16.16 11.62
C ARG A 126 -16.25 17.63 11.39
N VAL A 127 -15.34 18.38 10.76
CA VAL A 127 -15.55 19.81 10.47
C VAL A 127 -16.72 20.00 9.49
N ARG A 128 -16.92 19.09 8.53
CA ARG A 128 -18.06 19.11 7.61
C ARG A 128 -19.38 18.99 8.37
N ARG A 129 -19.51 17.98 9.23
CA ARG A 129 -20.70 17.79 10.08
C ARG A 129 -20.95 18.98 10.99
N THR A 130 -19.90 19.58 11.57
CA THR A 130 -20.05 20.79 12.40
C THR A 130 -20.55 21.97 11.56
N ARG A 131 -19.99 22.21 10.37
CA ARG A 131 -20.47 23.26 9.46
C ARG A 131 -21.93 23.03 9.08
N ASP A 132 -22.31 21.80 8.76
CA ASP A 132 -23.67 21.46 8.34
C ASP A 132 -24.65 21.76 9.48
N ARG A 133 -24.34 21.31 10.71
CA ARG A 133 -25.14 21.65 11.90
C ARG A 133 -25.27 23.16 12.15
N LEU A 134 -24.19 23.93 11.97
CA LEU A 134 -24.24 25.38 12.12
C LEU A 134 -25.15 26.03 11.08
N THR A 135 -25.14 25.49 9.86
CA THR A 135 -25.96 25.98 8.74
C THR A 135 -27.43 25.59 8.91
N ASP A 136 -27.70 24.39 9.43
CA ASP A 136 -29.05 23.89 9.67
C ASP A 136 -29.79 24.69 10.76
N VAL A 137 -29.06 25.20 11.76
CA VAL A 137 -29.64 26.00 12.87
C VAL A 137 -29.83 27.48 12.51
N ASP A 138 -29.05 28.01 11.56
CA ASP A 138 -29.08 29.44 11.19
C ASP A 138 -30.47 30.01 10.84
N PRO A 139 -31.38 29.30 10.12
CA PRO A 139 -32.72 29.81 9.83
C PRO A 139 -33.61 30.01 11.07
N ALA A 140 -33.34 29.29 12.16
CA ALA A 140 -34.13 29.36 13.39
C ALA A 140 -33.73 30.54 14.30
N VAL A 141 -32.62 31.22 14.00
CA VAL A 141 -32.11 32.33 14.81
C VAL A 141 -32.64 33.68 14.27
N PRO A 142 -33.19 34.56 15.12
CA PRO A 142 -33.68 35.86 14.67
C PRO A 142 -32.56 36.73 14.04
N PRO A 143 -32.87 37.50 12.98
CA PRO A 143 -31.88 38.23 12.17
C PRO A 143 -31.00 39.21 12.93
N ASP A 144 -31.57 39.93 13.89
CA ASP A 144 -30.89 41.06 14.53
C ASP A 144 -30.24 40.66 15.87
N THR A 145 -29.88 39.39 16.01
CA THR A 145 -29.25 38.88 17.23
C THR A 145 -27.74 38.74 17.05
N PRO A 146 -26.93 39.03 18.09
CA PRO A 146 -25.48 38.80 18.04
C PRO A 146 -25.14 37.31 17.82
N LEU A 147 -26.03 36.41 18.23
CA LEU A 147 -25.91 34.97 18.01
C LEU A 147 -25.87 34.61 16.51
N ARG A 148 -26.62 35.31 15.66
CA ARG A 148 -26.58 35.06 14.21
C ARG A 148 -25.24 35.43 13.60
N ALA A 149 -24.68 36.57 14.01
CA ALA A 149 -23.33 36.97 13.59
C ALA A 149 -22.27 35.96 14.02
N GLU A 150 -22.37 35.43 15.25
CA GLU A 150 -21.47 34.39 15.74
C GLU A 150 -21.61 33.08 14.95
N LEU A 151 -22.83 32.61 14.67
CA LEU A 151 -23.05 31.41 13.84
C LEU A 151 -22.44 31.57 12.45
N ALA A 152 -22.63 32.73 11.82
CA ALA A 152 -22.05 33.05 10.51
C ALA A 152 -20.51 33.02 10.55
N ASP A 153 -19.89 33.60 11.57
CA ASP A 153 -18.44 33.57 11.78
C ASP A 153 -17.92 32.14 11.98
N ARG A 154 -18.53 31.35 12.87
CA ARG A 154 -18.13 29.94 13.07
C ARG A 154 -18.30 29.11 11.81
N ALA A 155 -19.35 29.34 11.02
CA ALA A 155 -19.53 28.68 9.73
C ALA A 155 -18.43 29.08 8.73
N ALA A 156 -18.02 30.35 8.70
CA ALA A 156 -16.91 30.84 7.87
C ALA A 156 -15.57 30.21 8.27
N GLN A 157 -15.28 30.13 9.58
CA GLN A 157 -14.10 29.46 10.12
C GLN A 157 -14.08 27.97 9.77
N ALA A 158 -15.22 27.27 9.88
CA ALA A 158 -15.33 25.87 9.49
C ALA A 158 -15.04 25.66 7.99
N ARG A 159 -15.52 26.56 7.12
CA ARG A 159 -15.21 26.52 5.67
C ARG A 159 -13.71 26.74 5.39
N LEU A 160 -13.07 27.68 6.09
CA LEU A 160 -11.63 27.91 6.00
C LEU A 160 -10.84 26.66 6.41
N ARG A 161 -11.21 26.05 7.54
CA ARG A 161 -10.60 24.81 8.03
C ARG A 161 -10.76 23.66 7.06
N LEU A 162 -11.95 23.50 6.45
CA LEU A 162 -12.18 22.49 5.41
C LEU A 162 -11.28 22.68 4.19
N ARG A 163 -11.06 23.91 3.74
CA ARG A 163 -10.13 24.19 2.64
C ARG A 163 -8.71 23.77 2.99
N HIS A 164 -8.24 24.13 4.18
CA HIS A 164 -6.90 23.78 4.65
C HIS A 164 -6.69 22.25 4.73
N LEU A 165 -7.60 21.54 5.39
CA LEU A 165 -7.56 20.07 5.45
C LEU A 165 -7.64 19.43 4.06
N GLY A 166 -8.40 20.04 3.15
CA GLY A 166 -8.52 19.62 1.76
C GLY A 166 -7.20 19.69 0.98
N VAL A 167 -6.42 20.77 1.18
CA VAL A 167 -5.08 20.92 0.60
C VAL A 167 -4.14 19.87 1.16
N GLN A 168 -4.04 19.75 2.49
CA GLN A 168 -3.14 18.78 3.14
C GLN A 168 -3.41 17.33 2.69
N ALA A 169 -4.68 16.92 2.64
CA ALA A 169 -5.05 15.58 2.18
C ALA A 169 -4.73 15.35 0.69
N ARG A 170 -4.90 16.39 -0.15
CA ARG A 170 -4.56 16.32 -1.58
C ARG A 170 -3.05 16.20 -1.78
N ASP A 171 -2.26 16.93 -1.02
CA ASP A 171 -0.79 16.90 -1.10
C ASP A 171 -0.27 15.51 -0.73
N GLN A 172 -0.78 14.92 0.36
CA GLN A 172 -0.42 13.55 0.75
C GLN A 172 -0.82 12.50 -0.29
N LEU A 173 -2.04 12.60 -0.84
CA LEU A 173 -2.48 11.71 -1.93
C LEU A 173 -1.58 11.84 -3.16
N THR A 174 -1.25 13.08 -3.55
CA THR A 174 -0.38 13.38 -4.70
C THR A 174 0.98 12.75 -4.48
N HIS A 175 1.56 12.90 -3.29
CA HIS A 175 2.85 12.32 -2.97
C HIS A 175 2.86 10.79 -3.06
N LEU A 176 1.85 10.11 -2.51
CA LEU A 176 1.73 8.64 -2.58
C LEU A 176 1.55 8.15 -4.03
N THR A 177 0.67 8.81 -4.80
CA THR A 177 0.42 8.44 -6.20
C THR A 177 1.63 8.67 -7.09
N ARG A 178 2.36 9.77 -6.87
CA ARG A 178 3.62 10.07 -7.57
C ARG A 178 4.69 9.03 -7.25
N LEU A 179 4.89 8.69 -5.97
CA LEU A 179 5.84 7.66 -5.56
C LEU A 179 5.54 6.31 -6.24
N ALA A 180 4.27 5.91 -6.32
CA ALA A 180 3.87 4.69 -7.01
C ALA A 180 4.18 4.75 -8.51
N ALA A 181 3.92 5.89 -9.16
CA ALA A 181 4.21 6.08 -10.58
C ALA A 181 5.71 6.04 -10.90
N GLU A 182 6.54 6.70 -10.07
CA GLU A 182 8.00 6.69 -10.19
C GLU A 182 8.56 5.28 -9.99
N THR A 183 8.05 4.57 -8.98
CA THR A 183 8.37 3.16 -8.70
C THR A 183 8.03 2.26 -9.89
N ASP A 184 6.84 2.39 -10.47
CA ASP A 184 6.43 1.62 -11.65
C ASP A 184 7.28 1.97 -12.88
N ALA A 185 7.64 3.24 -13.07
CA ALA A 185 8.50 3.67 -14.18
C ALA A 185 9.91 3.08 -14.07
N PHE A 186 10.50 3.09 -12.87
CA PHE A 186 11.80 2.48 -12.61
C PHE A 186 11.80 0.98 -12.94
N VAL A 187 10.80 0.24 -12.46
CA VAL A 187 10.73 -1.21 -12.74
C VAL A 187 10.58 -1.50 -14.23
N ARG A 188 9.77 -0.71 -14.96
CA ARG A 188 9.68 -0.85 -16.43
C ARG A 188 11.01 -0.60 -17.11
N HIS A 189 11.77 0.40 -16.66
CA HIS A 189 13.09 0.72 -17.20
C HIS A 189 14.09 -0.42 -16.97
N GLU A 190 14.14 -0.99 -15.77
CA GLU A 190 15.02 -2.13 -15.46
C GLU A 190 14.67 -3.37 -16.30
N GLN A 191 13.38 -3.66 -16.48
CA GLN A 191 12.93 -4.76 -17.31
C GLN A 191 13.31 -4.57 -18.79
N ALA A 192 13.13 -3.36 -19.32
CA ALA A 192 13.53 -3.03 -20.69
C ALA A 192 15.06 -3.16 -20.88
N SER A 193 15.84 -2.69 -19.91
CA SER A 193 17.30 -2.79 -19.93
C SER A 193 17.77 -4.24 -19.86
N ALA A 194 17.15 -5.07 -19.02
CA ALA A 194 17.46 -6.50 -18.94
C ALA A 194 17.12 -7.23 -20.26
N ALA A 195 15.97 -6.93 -20.86
CA ALA A 195 15.58 -7.49 -22.15
C ALA A 195 16.55 -7.08 -23.28
N ALA A 196 16.96 -5.81 -23.32
CA ALA A 196 17.93 -5.33 -24.30
C ALA A 196 19.29 -6.04 -24.14
N ARG A 197 19.80 -6.21 -22.92
CA ARG A 197 21.04 -6.96 -22.66
C ARG A 197 20.92 -8.43 -23.06
N ALA A 198 19.76 -9.06 -22.84
CA ALA A 198 19.52 -10.43 -23.27
C ALA A 198 19.53 -10.55 -24.81
N ALA A 199 18.89 -9.62 -25.52
CA ALA A 199 18.89 -9.57 -26.97
C ALA A 199 20.29 -9.35 -27.56
N LEU A 200 21.09 -8.45 -26.97
CA LEU A 200 22.49 -8.24 -27.37
C LEU A 200 23.31 -9.53 -27.21
N ARG A 201 23.24 -10.19 -26.05
CA ARG A 201 23.95 -11.47 -25.84
C ARG A 201 23.53 -12.57 -26.83
N ALA A 202 22.24 -12.65 -27.16
CA ALA A 202 21.75 -13.59 -28.16
C ALA A 202 22.27 -13.26 -29.57
N SER A 203 22.35 -11.97 -29.90
CA SER A 203 22.95 -11.50 -31.16
C SER A 203 24.44 -11.80 -31.21
N ASP A 204 25.18 -11.53 -30.15
CA ASP A 204 26.63 -11.79 -30.06
C ASP A 204 26.94 -13.29 -30.21
N TYR A 205 26.06 -14.16 -29.71
CA TYR A 205 26.16 -15.60 -29.91
C TYR A 205 25.95 -16.01 -31.38
N LEU A 206 24.98 -15.40 -32.08
CA LEU A 206 24.68 -15.70 -33.48
C LEU A 206 25.69 -15.09 -34.46
N LEU A 207 26.24 -13.92 -34.11
CA LEU A 207 27.16 -13.14 -34.96
C LEU A 207 28.63 -13.42 -34.64
N SER A 208 28.93 -14.07 -33.51
CA SER A 208 30.30 -14.52 -33.25
C SER A 208 30.72 -15.47 -34.36
N PRO A 209 31.88 -15.22 -35.01
CA PRO A 209 32.43 -16.19 -35.96
C PRO A 209 32.56 -17.52 -35.23
N ALA A 210 32.08 -18.59 -35.85
CA ALA A 210 32.20 -19.94 -35.30
C ALA A 210 33.64 -20.11 -34.81
N ALA A 211 33.81 -20.33 -33.50
CA ALA A 211 35.10 -20.71 -32.97
C ALA A 211 35.57 -21.91 -33.81
N PRO A 212 36.84 -21.95 -34.25
CA PRO A 212 37.36 -23.13 -34.94
C PRO A 212 37.00 -24.33 -34.07
N ALA A 213 36.44 -25.37 -34.71
CA ALA A 213 36.07 -26.59 -34.01
C ALA A 213 37.25 -26.99 -33.12
N PRO A 214 37.04 -27.24 -31.81
CA PRO A 214 38.10 -27.78 -30.99
C PRO A 214 38.64 -29.01 -31.72
N PRO A 215 39.96 -29.22 -31.77
CA PRO A 215 40.51 -30.44 -32.35
C PRO A 215 39.79 -31.62 -31.70
N ASP A 216 39.38 -32.60 -32.51
CA ASP A 216 38.55 -33.75 -32.08
C ASP A 216 39.09 -34.44 -30.80
N ASP A 217 40.39 -34.29 -30.54
CA ASP A 217 41.10 -34.77 -29.35
C ASP A 217 40.55 -34.22 -28.02
N GLU A 218 40.11 -32.94 -27.91
CA GLU A 218 39.59 -32.42 -26.63
C GLU A 218 38.21 -33.00 -26.28
N ALA A 219 37.38 -33.30 -27.29
CA ALA A 219 36.08 -33.94 -27.09
C ALA A 219 36.24 -35.43 -26.75
N LEU A 220 37.23 -36.09 -27.36
CA LEU A 220 37.64 -37.46 -27.03
C LEU A 220 38.19 -37.54 -25.59
N ASP A 221 39.09 -36.62 -25.21
CA ASP A 221 39.66 -36.56 -23.86
C ASP A 221 38.59 -36.34 -22.79
N LEU A 222 37.58 -35.50 -23.04
CA LEU A 222 36.48 -35.29 -22.10
C LEU A 222 35.59 -36.53 -21.97
N ALA A 223 35.32 -37.23 -23.07
CA ALA A 223 34.54 -38.47 -23.07
C ALA A 223 35.26 -39.60 -22.31
N ASP A 224 36.57 -39.70 -22.49
CA ASP A 224 37.43 -40.66 -21.79
C ASP A 224 37.55 -40.32 -20.30
N HIS A 225 37.71 -39.04 -19.96
CA HIS A 225 37.77 -38.61 -18.56
C HIS A 225 36.43 -38.84 -17.84
N THR A 226 35.31 -38.54 -18.49
CA THR A 226 33.97 -38.77 -17.92
C THR A 226 33.69 -40.27 -17.73
N SER A 227 34.11 -41.11 -18.69
CA SER A 227 34.01 -42.56 -18.58
C SER A 227 34.88 -43.12 -17.45
N ALA A 228 36.09 -42.58 -17.26
CA ALA A 228 36.98 -42.95 -16.18
C ALA A 228 36.39 -42.60 -14.80
N VAL A 229 35.81 -41.40 -14.65
CA VAL A 229 35.15 -40.97 -13.40
C VAL A 229 33.94 -41.84 -13.09
N LEU A 230 33.09 -42.13 -14.07
CA LEU A 230 31.91 -42.97 -13.87
C LEU A 230 32.27 -44.42 -13.50
N ARG A 231 33.38 -44.95 -14.04
CA ARG A 231 33.90 -46.27 -13.67
C ARG A 231 34.41 -46.27 -12.23
N ALA A 232 35.23 -45.29 -11.85
CA ALA A 232 35.74 -45.16 -10.49
C ALA A 232 34.61 -45.02 -9.45
N TYR A 233 33.53 -44.29 -9.80
CA TYR A 233 32.37 -44.15 -8.94
C TYR A 233 31.64 -45.49 -8.73
N ARG A 234 31.50 -46.31 -9.78
CA ARG A 234 30.88 -47.64 -9.67
C ARG A 234 31.70 -48.58 -8.78
N GLU A 235 33.03 -48.56 -8.92
CA GLU A 235 33.95 -49.38 -8.11
C GLU A 235 33.94 -48.99 -6.62
N LEU A 236 33.70 -47.71 -6.29
CA LEU A 236 33.57 -47.24 -4.89
C LEU A 236 32.22 -47.57 -4.25
N THR A 237 31.21 -47.86 -5.07
CA THR A 237 29.83 -48.13 -4.61
C THR A 237 29.41 -49.60 -4.73
N ALA A 238 30.30 -50.47 -5.20
CA ALA A 238 30.14 -51.93 -5.26
C ALA A 238 30.78 -52.59 -4.05
#